data_AF-A0A2E3NUN8-F1
#
_entry.id   AF-A0A2E3NUN8-F1
#
_cell.length_a   1.000
_cell.length_b   1.000
_cell.length_c   1.000
_cell.angle_alpha   90.00
_cell.angle_beta   90.00
_cell.angle_gamma   90.00
#
_symmetry.space_group_name_H-M   'P 1'
#
loop_
_entity.id
_entity.type
_entity.pdbx_description
1 polymer ?
#
loop_
_entity_poly.entity_id
_entity_poly.type
_entity_poly.pdbx_seq_one_letter_code
_entity_poly.pdbx_strand_id
1 'polypeptide(L)'
;MYVVNAQSETVDIVDLSSPANPVLSSTLDVSADVAAARTDVASADALGPANSVSINAGIVAVAIEANPKTDLGYVAFYQASDGSFLSAVQVGSLPDMVTFSPNGNFVITANEGEPNDDYTVDPDGTISVIDVSGGVATVLDADVATLDFSGFAASDLRDMGVRLSMPFGATVAQDMEPEYIAVSADSATAWASLQENSAFAEIDLATATITSVWGTGTKDFSLPGNELDASNSDDTIYIANWPVQGPLMPDTIASFSHAGKTYLLSANEGDGREYISEVPDAASCTRGLADFDDGECLVYLDEIRIRDIVDPDEIGAEIDSPAVDRYPSSETDGDGDTIADLFENANLGRLKVIATEGLDDPSCLNAGGQPTAACEYNALIAYGGRSFSIFDAATQSRVYDSGSDFEVITAQRLGYDGGFNASNDDNEGDDRSDDKGPEPEALTVGTLEGRTYAFIGLERVGGIMVYDISSPESPRFVQYINPRDFSEDPENPDDSYNPAAGDLGPEGMVFVPAADSPNGEPLLLVGNEISGTTAIYQITVSEFAQ
;
A
#
# COMPACT_ATOMS: atom_id res chain seq x y z
N MET A 1 -14.49 -3.52 19.38
CA MET A 1 -13.68 -3.37 18.17
C MET A 1 -14.60 -2.92 17.06
N TYR A 2 -14.12 -2.06 16.17
CA TYR A 2 -14.83 -1.64 14.97
C TYR A 2 -14.04 -2.19 13.78
N VAL A 3 -14.74 -2.80 12.83
CA VAL A 3 -14.14 -3.47 11.66
C VAL A 3 -14.86 -2.98 10.42
N VAL A 4 -14.12 -2.47 9.44
CA VAL A 4 -14.68 -2.17 8.12
C VAL A 4 -15.03 -3.50 7.44
N ASN A 5 -16.24 -3.59 6.91
CA ASN A 5 -16.71 -4.76 6.20
C ASN A 5 -17.06 -4.34 4.77
N ALA A 6 -16.06 -4.37 3.89
CA ALA A 6 -16.17 -3.93 2.50
C ALA A 6 -17.27 -4.69 1.73
N GLN A 7 -17.38 -6.01 1.93
CA GLN A 7 -18.42 -6.83 1.28
C GLN A 7 -19.85 -6.36 1.56
N SER A 8 -20.10 -5.81 2.74
CA SER A 8 -21.42 -5.29 3.11
C SER A 8 -21.49 -3.76 3.14
N GLU A 9 -20.41 -3.08 2.74
CA GLU A 9 -20.29 -1.61 2.74
C GLU A 9 -20.59 -0.98 4.12
N THR A 10 -20.31 -1.69 5.21
CA THR A 10 -20.68 -1.29 6.58
C THR A 10 -19.52 -1.35 7.56
N VAL A 11 -19.75 -0.92 8.82
CA VAL A 11 -18.79 -1.10 9.92
C VAL A 11 -19.39 -1.99 11.00
N ASP A 12 -18.76 -3.14 11.23
CA ASP A 12 -19.14 -4.09 12.26
C ASP A 12 -18.59 -3.69 13.63
N ILE A 13 -19.46 -3.77 14.65
CA ILE A 13 -19.10 -3.60 16.06
C ILE A 13 -18.97 -4.98 16.69
N VAL A 14 -17.74 -5.34 17.04
CA VAL A 14 -17.42 -6.65 17.63
C VAL A 14 -17.11 -6.49 19.12
N ASP A 15 -17.83 -7.22 19.96
CA ASP A 15 -17.56 -7.33 21.40
C ASP A 15 -16.32 -8.21 21.63
N LEU A 16 -15.28 -7.60 22.20
CA LEU A 16 -14.03 -8.26 22.57
C LEU A 16 -13.91 -8.55 24.07
N SER A 17 -15.00 -8.50 24.85
CA SER A 17 -14.97 -8.83 26.29
C SER A 17 -14.34 -10.20 26.59
N SER A 18 -14.39 -11.12 25.63
CA SER A 18 -13.57 -12.32 25.56
C SER A 18 -12.81 -12.37 24.22
N PRO A 19 -11.54 -11.91 24.13
CA PRO A 19 -10.80 -11.86 22.86
C PRO A 19 -10.66 -13.20 22.13
N ALA A 20 -10.66 -14.32 22.87
CA ALA A 20 -10.63 -15.66 22.27
C ALA A 20 -11.97 -16.11 21.66
N ASN A 21 -13.05 -15.35 21.86
CA ASN A 21 -14.39 -15.63 21.34
C ASN A 21 -15.08 -14.30 21.01
N PRO A 22 -14.60 -13.56 19.98
CA PRO A 22 -15.22 -12.31 19.56
C PRO A 22 -16.67 -12.56 19.13
N VAL A 23 -17.56 -11.61 19.41
CA VAL A 23 -18.98 -11.71 19.03
C VAL A 23 -19.41 -10.44 18.31
N LEU A 24 -20.00 -10.59 17.12
CA LEU A 24 -20.66 -9.48 16.44
C LEU A 24 -21.81 -8.96 17.31
N SER A 25 -21.69 -7.70 17.75
CA SER A 25 -22.67 -7.02 18.60
C SER A 25 -23.73 -6.32 17.77
N SER A 26 -23.31 -5.55 16.77
CA SER A 26 -24.15 -4.75 15.89
C SER A 26 -23.34 -4.27 14.69
N THR A 27 -24.00 -3.64 13.73
CA THR A 27 -23.39 -3.09 12.52
C THR A 27 -23.87 -1.65 12.34
N LEU A 28 -22.98 -0.76 11.91
CA LEU A 28 -23.27 0.62 11.54
C LEU A 28 -23.59 0.68 10.05
N ASP A 29 -24.76 1.20 9.72
CA ASP A 29 -25.16 1.50 8.35
C ASP A 29 -24.75 2.94 8.02
N VAL A 30 -23.46 3.10 7.69
CA VAL A 30 -22.80 4.41 7.56
C VAL A 30 -23.41 5.21 6.42
N SER A 31 -23.71 4.55 5.29
CA SER A 31 -24.32 5.20 4.13
C SER A 31 -25.74 5.71 4.45
N ALA A 32 -26.57 4.93 5.15
CA ALA A 32 -27.89 5.37 5.56
C ALA A 32 -27.85 6.52 6.57
N ASP A 33 -26.94 6.46 7.55
CA ASP A 33 -26.79 7.50 8.57
C ASP A 33 -26.31 8.83 7.97
N VAL A 34 -25.31 8.79 7.07
CA VAL A 34 -24.83 9.99 6.35
C VAL A 34 -25.93 10.55 5.46
N ALA A 35 -26.61 9.72 4.66
CA ALA A 35 -27.70 10.16 3.79
C ALA A 35 -28.89 10.77 4.57
N ALA A 36 -29.15 10.31 5.79
CA ALA A 36 -30.19 10.88 6.65
C ALA A 36 -29.77 12.23 7.27
N ALA A 37 -28.48 12.44 7.52
CA ALA A 37 -27.94 13.63 8.17
C ALA A 37 -27.57 14.76 7.19
N ARG A 38 -27.22 14.42 5.95
CA ARG A 38 -26.70 15.34 4.92
C ARG A 38 -27.76 15.70 3.89
N THR A 39 -27.83 16.97 3.51
CA THR A 39 -28.82 17.44 2.51
C THR A 39 -28.31 17.40 1.07
N ASP A 40 -26.99 17.30 0.92
CA ASP A 40 -26.22 17.15 -0.30
C ASP A 40 -26.14 15.69 -0.78
N VAL A 41 -26.46 14.73 0.09
CA VAL A 41 -26.56 13.31 -0.26
C VAL A 41 -28.01 12.97 -0.60
N ALA A 42 -28.26 12.48 -1.82
CA ALA A 42 -29.61 12.22 -2.31
C ALA A 42 -30.26 10.98 -1.66
N SER A 43 -29.46 9.95 -1.43
CA SER A 43 -29.84 8.66 -0.85
C SER A 43 -28.59 7.88 -0.41
N ALA A 44 -28.76 6.79 0.35
CA ALA A 44 -27.66 5.89 0.70
C ALA A 44 -26.94 5.34 -0.55
N ASP A 45 -27.68 5.02 -1.63
CA ASP A 45 -27.13 4.58 -2.92
C ASP A 45 -26.18 5.58 -3.62
N ALA A 46 -26.06 6.81 -3.11
CA ALA A 46 -25.10 7.81 -3.61
C ALA A 46 -23.75 7.75 -2.86
N LEU A 47 -23.59 6.79 -1.97
CA LEU A 47 -22.38 6.51 -1.21
C LEU A 47 -21.92 5.08 -1.52
N GLY A 48 -20.62 4.84 -1.41
CA GLY A 48 -20.01 3.52 -1.55
C GLY A 48 -19.65 2.92 -0.18
N PRO A 49 -18.70 1.96 -0.15
CA PRO A 49 -18.19 1.37 1.09
C PRO A 49 -17.58 2.38 2.07
N ALA A 50 -17.60 2.00 3.34
CA ALA A 50 -16.69 2.59 4.32
C ALA A 50 -15.30 2.01 4.08
N ASN A 51 -14.26 2.86 4.04
CA ASN A 51 -12.90 2.43 3.70
C ASN A 51 -12.03 2.31 4.96
N SER A 52 -12.19 3.23 5.92
CA SER A 52 -11.36 3.23 7.13
C SER A 52 -12.10 3.66 8.38
N VAL A 53 -11.62 3.18 9.53
CA VAL A 53 -12.15 3.50 10.85
C VAL A 53 -11.05 3.81 11.86
N SER A 54 -11.23 4.89 12.61
CA SER A 54 -10.32 5.28 13.68
C SER A 54 -11.06 5.69 14.94
N ILE A 55 -10.43 5.49 16.10
CA ILE A 55 -11.07 5.65 17.41
C ILE A 55 -10.17 6.45 18.33
N ASN A 56 -10.72 7.50 18.94
CA ASN A 56 -10.04 8.26 19.98
C ASN A 56 -11.04 8.73 21.05
N ALA A 57 -10.66 8.60 22.33
CA ALA A 57 -11.41 9.12 23.47
C ALA A 57 -12.93 8.79 23.47
N GLY A 58 -13.31 7.60 22.99
CA GLY A 58 -14.69 7.14 22.94
C GLY A 58 -15.50 7.64 21.74
N ILE A 59 -14.85 8.23 20.75
CA ILE A 59 -15.43 8.62 19.46
C ILE A 59 -14.86 7.72 18.37
N VAL A 60 -15.71 7.35 17.42
CA VAL A 60 -15.34 6.65 16.19
C VAL A 60 -15.47 7.63 15.03
N ALA A 61 -14.47 7.68 14.17
CA ALA A 61 -14.51 8.35 12.86
C ALA A 61 -14.45 7.26 11.79
N VAL A 62 -15.31 7.37 10.78
CA VAL A 62 -15.39 6.45 9.64
C VAL A 62 -15.28 7.25 8.36
N ALA A 63 -14.32 6.91 7.50
CA ALA A 63 -14.24 7.41 6.14
C ALA A 63 -15.16 6.60 5.23
N ILE A 64 -15.92 7.27 4.38
CA ILE A 64 -16.84 6.65 3.42
C ILE A 64 -16.77 7.39 2.08
N GLU A 65 -16.62 6.64 1.01
CA GLU A 65 -16.58 7.17 -0.35
C GLU A 65 -17.97 7.53 -0.89
N ALA A 66 -17.97 8.37 -1.93
CA ALA A 66 -19.18 8.62 -2.71
C ALA A 66 -19.36 7.54 -3.79
N ASN A 67 -20.55 7.43 -4.37
CA ASN A 67 -20.79 6.64 -5.57
C ASN A 67 -21.27 7.58 -6.70
N PRO A 68 -20.44 7.83 -7.74
CA PRO A 68 -19.13 7.20 -8.02
C PRO A 68 -17.99 7.67 -7.09
N LYS A 69 -16.93 6.85 -6.94
CA LYS A 69 -15.77 7.12 -6.04
C LYS A 69 -15.05 8.45 -6.32
N THR A 70 -15.15 8.93 -7.56
CA THR A 70 -14.57 10.21 -8.00
C THR A 70 -15.26 11.43 -7.38
N ASP A 71 -16.48 11.30 -6.85
CA ASP A 71 -17.18 12.38 -6.15
C ASP A 71 -16.63 12.55 -4.71
N LEU A 72 -16.87 13.71 -4.11
CA LEU A 72 -16.40 14.02 -2.75
C LEU A 72 -17.04 13.09 -1.71
N GLY A 73 -16.20 12.43 -0.90
CA GLY A 73 -16.62 11.53 0.18
C GLY A 73 -16.91 12.25 1.51
N TYR A 74 -17.04 11.46 2.57
CA TYR A 74 -17.43 11.96 3.89
C TYR A 74 -16.66 11.30 5.03
N VAL A 75 -16.58 12.00 6.16
CA VAL A 75 -16.24 11.41 7.46
C VAL A 75 -17.46 11.46 8.36
N ALA A 76 -17.88 10.29 8.85
CA ALA A 76 -18.98 10.12 9.79
C ALA A 76 -18.45 9.86 11.20
N PHE A 77 -19.09 10.47 12.20
CA PHE A 77 -18.71 10.36 13.61
C PHE A 77 -19.77 9.63 14.42
N TYR A 78 -19.32 8.71 15.28
CA TYR A 78 -20.18 7.91 16.15
C TYR A 78 -19.67 7.90 17.59
N GLN A 79 -20.59 7.66 18.52
CA GLN A 79 -20.24 7.39 19.91
C GLN A 79 -19.79 5.92 20.05
N ALA A 80 -18.57 5.70 20.54
CA ALA A 80 -18.01 4.34 20.65
C ALA A 80 -18.70 3.43 21.68
N SER A 81 -19.50 3.99 22.59
CA SER A 81 -20.15 3.20 23.64
C SER A 81 -21.38 2.43 23.17
N ASP A 82 -22.06 2.92 22.13
CA ASP A 82 -23.33 2.39 21.67
C ASP A 82 -23.54 2.49 20.15
N GLY A 83 -22.58 3.04 19.40
CA GLY A 83 -22.66 3.20 17.96
C GLY A 83 -23.62 4.30 17.52
N SER A 84 -24.04 5.22 18.40
CA SER A 84 -24.96 6.28 17.99
C SER A 84 -24.27 7.26 17.03
N PHE A 85 -24.88 7.54 15.88
CA PHE A 85 -24.44 8.60 14.97
C PHE A 85 -24.45 9.98 15.65
N LEU A 86 -23.41 10.78 15.39
CA LEU A 86 -23.22 12.11 15.96
C LEU A 86 -23.29 13.20 14.88
N SER A 87 -22.51 13.07 13.81
CA SER A 87 -22.37 14.06 12.75
C SER A 87 -21.64 13.48 11.54
N ALA A 88 -21.68 14.19 10.41
CA ALA A 88 -20.86 13.88 9.24
C ALA A 88 -20.47 15.16 8.50
N VAL A 89 -19.26 15.19 7.95
CA VAL A 89 -18.71 16.30 7.17
C VAL A 89 -18.16 15.80 5.84
N GLN A 90 -18.23 16.65 4.81
CA GLN A 90 -17.69 16.33 3.49
C GLN A 90 -16.16 16.51 3.47
N VAL A 91 -15.45 15.60 2.80
CA VAL A 91 -13.99 15.61 2.60
C VAL A 91 -13.64 15.47 1.11
N GLY A 92 -12.39 15.14 0.76
CA GLY A 92 -11.97 14.90 -0.63
C GLY A 92 -12.60 13.65 -1.25
N SER A 93 -12.31 13.42 -2.53
CA SER A 93 -12.75 12.22 -3.27
C SER A 93 -11.99 10.98 -2.81
N LEU A 94 -12.68 9.85 -2.70
CA LEU A 94 -12.13 8.57 -2.23
C LEU A 94 -11.32 8.71 -0.92
N PRO A 95 -11.96 9.05 0.22
CA PRO A 95 -11.29 9.09 1.51
C PRO A 95 -10.93 7.67 1.93
N ASP A 96 -9.71 7.27 1.63
CA ASP A 96 -9.23 5.92 1.86
C ASP A 96 -8.97 5.67 3.36
N MET A 97 -8.11 6.50 3.97
CA MET A 97 -7.76 6.38 5.38
C MET A 97 -8.27 7.52 6.25
N VAL A 98 -8.65 7.22 7.50
CA VAL A 98 -8.94 8.22 8.54
C VAL A 98 -8.17 7.96 9.82
N THR A 99 -7.61 9.01 10.43
CA THR A 99 -6.98 8.91 11.75
C THR A 99 -7.21 10.12 12.65
N PHE A 100 -7.14 9.90 13.97
CA PHE A 100 -7.19 10.97 14.97
C PHE A 100 -5.76 11.41 15.30
N SER A 101 -5.57 12.71 15.52
CA SER A 101 -4.36 13.16 16.19
C SER A 101 -4.31 12.63 17.63
N PRO A 102 -3.13 12.34 18.20
CA PRO A 102 -3.02 11.79 19.56
C PRO A 102 -3.73 12.61 20.66
N ASN A 103 -3.78 13.94 20.51
CA ASN A 103 -4.48 14.83 21.44
C ASN A 103 -6.01 14.89 21.23
N GLY A 104 -6.55 14.23 20.19
CA GLY A 104 -7.98 14.19 19.86
C GLY A 104 -8.56 15.50 19.31
N ASN A 105 -7.74 16.47 18.92
CA ASN A 105 -8.19 17.76 18.40
C ASN A 105 -8.38 17.78 16.89
N PHE A 106 -7.73 16.89 16.16
CA PHE A 106 -7.83 16.79 14.71
C PHE A 106 -8.24 15.39 14.28
N VAL A 107 -9.01 15.32 13.20
CA VAL A 107 -9.17 14.12 12.37
C VAL A 107 -8.59 14.43 11.00
N ILE A 108 -7.80 13.51 10.48
CA ILE A 108 -7.11 13.67 9.21
C ILE A 108 -7.55 12.52 8.29
N THR A 109 -7.90 12.84 7.06
CA THR A 109 -8.11 11.86 6.00
C THR A 109 -7.15 12.06 4.85
N ALA A 110 -6.69 10.94 4.31
CA ALA A 110 -6.02 10.86 3.03
C ALA A 110 -7.12 10.53 2.03
N ASN A 111 -7.29 11.41 1.04
CA ASN A 111 -8.30 11.24 0.01
C ASN A 111 -7.53 11.02 -1.29
N GLU A 112 -7.54 9.78 -1.73
CA GLU A 112 -6.67 9.26 -2.77
C GLU A 112 -6.92 9.97 -4.09
N GLY A 113 -8.19 10.22 -4.41
CA GLY A 113 -8.55 10.96 -5.62
C GLY A 113 -8.31 10.17 -6.90
N GLU A 114 -8.41 8.84 -6.86
CA GLU A 114 -8.26 8.01 -8.05
C GLU A 114 -9.26 8.40 -9.16
N PRO A 115 -8.81 8.34 -10.43
CA PRO A 115 -9.67 8.46 -11.58
C PRO A 115 -10.67 7.30 -11.68
N ASN A 116 -11.70 7.50 -12.50
CA ASN A 116 -12.55 6.40 -12.92
C ASN A 116 -11.84 5.53 -13.97
N ASP A 117 -12.31 4.30 -14.16
CA ASP A 117 -11.70 3.26 -15.00
C ASP A 117 -11.30 3.72 -16.43
N ASP A 118 -12.08 4.63 -17.04
CA ASP A 118 -11.81 5.16 -18.38
C ASP A 118 -10.99 6.46 -18.42
N TYR A 119 -10.49 6.91 -17.26
CA TYR A 119 -9.67 8.11 -17.06
C TYR A 119 -10.33 9.41 -17.58
N THR A 120 -11.66 9.47 -17.67
CA THR A 120 -12.39 10.67 -18.12
C THR A 120 -12.71 11.64 -17.00
N VAL A 121 -12.75 11.16 -15.76
CA VAL A 121 -12.86 11.93 -14.53
C VAL A 121 -11.70 11.52 -13.63
N ASP A 122 -10.88 12.51 -13.30
CA ASP A 122 -9.63 12.35 -12.57
C ASP A 122 -9.60 13.48 -11.51
N PRO A 123 -10.10 13.22 -10.28
CA PRO A 123 -10.12 14.22 -9.23
C PRO A 123 -8.72 14.57 -8.74
N ASP A 124 -8.61 15.65 -7.97
CA ASP A 124 -7.35 15.94 -7.28
C ASP A 124 -7.26 15.02 -6.05
N GLY A 125 -6.13 14.35 -5.84
CA GLY A 125 -5.82 13.75 -4.55
C GLY A 125 -5.53 14.83 -3.51
N THR A 126 -6.05 14.63 -2.31
CA THR A 126 -6.08 15.67 -1.26
C THR A 126 -5.93 15.09 0.13
N ILE A 127 -5.65 15.96 1.10
CA ILE A 127 -5.68 15.61 2.52
C ILE A 127 -6.69 16.52 3.20
N SER A 128 -7.63 15.97 3.97
CA SER A 128 -8.56 16.79 4.76
C SER A 128 -8.15 16.80 6.22
N VAL A 129 -8.02 18.00 6.80
CA VAL A 129 -7.77 18.22 8.24
C VAL A 129 -9.04 18.80 8.85
N ILE A 130 -9.66 18.06 9.77
CA ILE A 130 -10.91 18.40 10.44
C ILE A 130 -10.60 18.84 11.87
N ASP A 131 -10.87 20.11 12.21
CA ASP A 131 -10.75 20.58 13.59
C ASP A 131 -11.95 20.11 14.42
N VAL A 132 -11.71 19.14 15.30
CA VAL A 132 -12.71 18.57 16.20
C VAL A 132 -12.52 19.00 17.65
N SER A 133 -11.67 20.00 17.92
CA SER A 133 -11.41 20.51 19.27
C SER A 133 -12.65 21.10 19.96
N GLY A 134 -13.64 21.54 19.17
CA GLY A 134 -14.96 21.96 19.64
C GLY A 134 -15.92 20.81 19.99
N GLY A 135 -15.55 19.57 19.65
CA GLY A 135 -16.35 18.36 19.78
C GLY A 135 -17.01 17.93 18.47
N VAL A 136 -16.92 16.63 18.16
CA VAL A 136 -17.39 16.06 16.88
C VAL A 136 -18.89 16.24 16.64
N ALA A 137 -19.73 16.22 17.68
CA ALA A 137 -21.18 16.33 17.53
C ALA A 137 -21.66 17.69 16.95
N THR A 138 -20.78 18.68 16.87
CA THR A 138 -21.07 20.01 16.33
C THR A 138 -20.15 20.41 15.18
N VAL A 139 -19.30 19.50 14.70
CA VAL A 139 -18.40 19.75 13.59
C VAL A 139 -19.19 19.99 12.30
N LEU A 140 -18.72 20.94 11.49
CA LEU A 140 -19.35 21.36 10.24
C LEU A 140 -18.32 21.28 9.10
N ASP A 141 -18.79 21.33 7.86
CA ASP A 141 -17.88 21.39 6.68
C ASP A 141 -16.94 22.61 6.75
N ALA A 142 -17.34 23.67 7.45
CA ALA A 142 -16.49 24.86 7.65
C ALA A 142 -15.29 24.61 8.58
N ASP A 143 -15.30 23.51 9.33
CA ASP A 143 -14.19 23.07 10.19
C ASP A 143 -13.24 22.10 9.44
N VAL A 144 -13.54 21.78 8.17
CA VAL A 144 -12.70 20.96 7.29
C VAL A 144 -11.81 21.88 6.44
N ALA A 145 -10.50 21.64 6.50
CA ALA A 145 -9.53 22.22 5.58
C ALA A 145 -9.06 21.13 4.60
N THR A 146 -9.38 21.29 3.33
CA THR A 146 -8.90 20.41 2.25
C THR A 146 -7.62 20.97 1.66
N LEU A 147 -6.57 20.14 1.64
CA LEU A 147 -5.23 20.47 1.19
C LEU A 147 -4.95 19.74 -0.12
N ASP A 148 -4.49 20.48 -1.13
CA ASP A 148 -4.13 19.95 -2.45
C ASP A 148 -2.64 20.15 -2.75
N PHE A 149 -2.17 19.52 -3.83
CA PHE A 149 -0.77 19.57 -4.27
C PHE A 149 -0.52 20.59 -5.40
N SER A 150 -1.51 21.43 -5.74
CA SER A 150 -1.41 22.37 -6.86
C SER A 150 -0.34 23.45 -6.67
N GLY A 151 0.10 23.65 -5.42
CA GLY A 151 1.19 24.57 -5.05
C GLY A 151 2.60 24.08 -5.38
N PHE A 152 2.77 22.80 -5.73
CA PHE A 152 4.08 22.19 -6.00
C PHE A 152 4.38 22.14 -7.51
N ALA A 153 5.62 22.44 -7.87
CA ALA A 153 6.08 22.32 -9.25
C ALA A 153 6.59 20.90 -9.52
N ALA A 154 6.13 20.28 -10.61
CA ALA A 154 6.55 18.92 -10.99
C ALA A 154 8.08 18.76 -11.14
N SER A 155 8.80 19.79 -11.59
CA SER A 155 10.26 19.76 -11.67
C SER A 155 10.92 19.65 -10.29
N ASP A 156 10.39 20.40 -9.31
CA ASP A 156 10.97 20.46 -7.97
C ASP A 156 10.70 19.15 -7.22
N LEU A 157 9.54 18.55 -7.46
CA LEU A 157 9.18 17.24 -6.92
C LEU A 157 10.07 16.13 -7.49
N ARG A 158 10.31 16.10 -8.80
CA ARG A 158 11.26 15.16 -9.42
C ARG A 158 12.68 15.34 -8.90
N ASP A 159 13.13 16.58 -8.71
CA ASP A 159 14.44 16.88 -8.09
C ASP A 159 14.52 16.35 -6.64
N MET A 160 13.38 16.22 -5.96
CA MET A 160 13.25 15.62 -4.64
C MET A 160 13.04 14.10 -4.66
N GLY A 161 13.11 13.46 -5.84
CA GLY A 161 12.97 12.02 -6.00
C GLY A 161 11.53 11.51 -5.97
N VAL A 162 10.54 12.39 -6.16
CA VAL A 162 9.13 12.01 -6.25
C VAL A 162 8.81 11.54 -7.66
N ARG A 163 8.20 10.35 -7.78
CA ARG A 163 7.71 9.79 -9.04
C ARG A 163 6.44 10.52 -9.48
N LEU A 164 6.36 10.87 -10.76
CA LEU A 164 5.23 11.59 -11.35
C LEU A 164 4.89 11.04 -12.75
N SER A 165 3.91 10.15 -12.81
CA SER A 165 3.47 9.46 -14.03
C SER A 165 2.67 10.39 -14.95
N MET A 166 1.82 11.22 -14.36
CA MET A 166 0.99 12.26 -14.98
C MET A 166 0.27 11.80 -16.27
N PRO A 167 -0.48 10.68 -16.22
CA PRO A 167 -1.13 10.11 -17.40
C PRO A 167 -2.06 11.11 -18.08
N PHE A 168 -2.11 11.07 -19.40
CA PHE A 168 -2.95 11.96 -20.22
C PHE A 168 -2.79 13.47 -19.96
N GLY A 169 -1.68 13.89 -19.37
CA GLY A 169 -1.42 15.28 -19.02
C GLY A 169 -2.11 15.73 -17.71
N ALA A 170 -2.36 14.79 -16.80
CA ALA A 170 -2.80 15.06 -15.44
C ALA A 170 -1.93 16.14 -14.76
N THR A 171 -2.54 16.91 -13.87
CA THR A 171 -1.79 17.88 -13.05
C THR A 171 -1.08 17.18 -11.90
N VAL A 172 -0.18 17.89 -11.20
CA VAL A 172 0.44 17.36 -9.97
C VAL A 172 -0.62 17.02 -8.91
N ALA A 173 -1.74 17.76 -8.85
CA ALA A 173 -2.77 17.48 -7.86
C ALA A 173 -3.57 16.21 -8.17
N GLN A 174 -3.79 15.92 -9.46
CA GLN A 174 -4.44 14.69 -9.91
C GLN A 174 -3.50 13.48 -9.84
N ASP A 175 -2.20 13.69 -10.04
CA ASP A 175 -1.21 12.62 -10.02
C ASP A 175 -0.80 12.19 -8.60
N MET A 176 -1.17 12.93 -7.56
CA MET A 176 -0.85 12.56 -6.18
C MET A 176 -2.00 11.75 -5.60
N GLU A 177 -1.72 10.56 -5.08
CA GLU A 177 -2.71 9.65 -4.48
C GLU A 177 -2.31 9.39 -3.01
N PRO A 178 -2.83 10.17 -2.04
CA PRO A 178 -2.57 9.92 -0.63
C PRO A 178 -3.40 8.75 -0.10
N GLU A 179 -2.77 7.80 0.59
CA GLU A 179 -3.42 6.59 1.11
C GLU A 179 -3.43 6.53 2.64
N TYR A 180 -2.27 6.42 3.30
CA TYR A 180 -2.16 6.27 4.76
C TYR A 180 -1.59 7.49 5.47
N ILE A 181 -2.02 7.72 6.71
CA ILE A 181 -1.53 8.84 7.55
C ILE A 181 -0.88 8.37 8.85
N ALA A 182 0.32 8.88 9.12
CA ALA A 182 0.95 8.82 10.43
C ALA A 182 0.95 10.19 11.12
N VAL A 183 0.67 10.25 12.43
CA VAL A 183 0.66 11.51 13.19
C VAL A 183 1.76 11.53 14.25
N SER A 184 2.43 12.66 14.41
CA SER A 184 3.46 12.86 15.44
C SER A 184 2.87 12.75 16.84
N ALA A 185 3.67 12.25 17.80
CA ALA A 185 3.22 12.06 19.18
C ALA A 185 2.75 13.36 19.87
N ASP A 186 3.24 14.52 19.43
CA ASP A 186 2.83 15.84 19.93
C ASP A 186 1.64 16.46 19.17
N SER A 187 1.09 15.74 18.17
CA SER A 187 -0.05 16.17 17.35
C SER A 187 0.20 17.47 16.56
N ALA A 188 1.45 17.81 16.28
CA ALA A 188 1.81 18.98 15.51
C ALA A 188 1.92 18.70 14.01
N THR A 189 2.44 17.53 13.65
CA THR A 189 2.74 17.14 12.27
C THR A 189 2.05 15.83 11.95
N ALA A 190 1.49 15.72 10.76
CA ALA A 190 1.12 14.45 10.15
C ALA A 190 1.96 14.21 8.90
N TRP A 191 2.04 12.96 8.47
CA TRP A 191 2.62 12.56 7.20
C TRP A 191 1.61 11.68 6.49
N ALA A 192 1.44 11.88 5.18
CA ALA A 192 0.70 10.98 4.31
C ALA A 192 1.68 10.21 3.43
N SER A 193 1.43 8.91 3.22
CA SER A 193 2.05 8.15 2.14
C SER A 193 1.48 8.58 0.79
N LEU A 194 2.27 8.35 -0.27
CA LEU A 194 1.95 8.57 -1.67
C LEU A 194 2.62 7.41 -2.42
N GLN A 195 1.98 6.23 -2.42
CA GLN A 195 2.59 4.97 -2.82
C GLN A 195 3.13 5.03 -4.26
N GLU A 196 2.28 5.37 -5.21
CA GLU A 196 2.56 5.43 -6.64
C GLU A 196 3.59 6.52 -6.92
N ASN A 197 3.66 7.55 -6.09
CA ASN A 197 4.64 8.62 -6.20
C ASN A 197 5.96 8.33 -5.47
N SER A 198 6.08 7.19 -4.78
CA SER A 198 7.23 6.82 -3.95
C SER A 198 7.63 7.95 -2.99
N ALA A 199 6.67 8.52 -2.26
CA ALA A 199 6.89 9.75 -1.52
C ALA A 199 6.10 9.86 -0.20
N PHE A 200 6.48 10.84 0.61
CA PHE A 200 5.67 11.32 1.74
C PHE A 200 5.30 12.78 1.57
N ALA A 201 4.09 13.14 2.01
CA ALA A 201 3.67 14.53 2.21
C ALA A 201 3.68 14.87 3.71
N GLU A 202 4.31 15.99 4.10
CA GLU A 202 4.35 16.46 5.49
C GLU A 202 3.34 17.59 5.73
N ILE A 203 2.48 17.44 6.74
CA ILE A 203 1.35 18.32 7.02
C ILE A 203 1.54 18.98 8.39
N ASP A 204 1.50 20.32 8.44
CA ASP A 204 1.34 21.07 9.69
C ASP A 204 -0.15 21.10 10.04
N LEU A 205 -0.51 20.47 11.16
CA LEU A 205 -1.91 20.33 11.58
C LEU A 205 -2.49 21.63 12.15
N ALA A 206 -1.65 22.52 12.69
CA ALA A 206 -2.12 23.77 13.27
C ALA A 206 -2.47 24.80 12.19
N THR A 207 -1.72 24.82 11.09
CA THR A 207 -2.00 25.69 9.94
C THR A 207 -2.83 25.03 8.86
N ALA A 208 -3.00 23.71 8.92
CA ALA A 208 -3.60 22.89 7.87
C ALA A 208 -2.94 23.20 6.52
N THR A 209 -1.66 22.83 6.39
CA THR A 209 -0.88 23.07 5.17
C THR A 209 0.08 21.92 4.90
N ILE A 210 0.18 21.50 3.63
CA ILE A 210 1.26 20.64 3.17
C ILE A 210 2.54 21.49 3.10
N THR A 211 3.52 21.14 3.92
CA THR A 211 4.76 21.90 4.11
C THR A 211 5.91 21.37 3.27
N SER A 212 5.92 20.08 2.97
CA SER A 212 6.90 19.45 2.10
C SER A 212 6.35 18.16 1.48
N VAL A 213 6.90 17.79 0.31
CA VAL A 213 6.72 16.47 -0.32
C VAL A 213 8.10 16.00 -0.75
N TRP A 214 8.46 14.76 -0.40
CA TRP A 214 9.81 14.24 -0.64
C TRP A 214 9.79 12.74 -0.96
N GLY A 215 10.66 12.34 -1.89
CA GLY A 215 10.77 10.95 -2.33
C GLY A 215 11.47 10.06 -1.30
N THR A 216 11.01 8.83 -1.20
CA THR A 216 11.55 7.77 -0.31
C THR A 216 12.84 7.15 -0.87
N GLY A 217 13.10 7.35 -2.16
CA GLY A 217 14.29 6.88 -2.87
C GLY A 217 14.20 5.41 -3.30
N THR A 218 15.30 4.88 -3.83
CA THR A 218 15.35 3.53 -4.40
C THR A 218 16.25 2.57 -3.60
N LYS A 219 16.02 1.28 -3.81
CA LYS A 219 16.88 0.15 -3.46
C LYS A 219 17.59 -0.33 -4.72
N ASP A 220 18.89 -0.59 -4.62
CA ASP A 220 19.68 -1.19 -5.70
C ASP A 220 19.82 -2.70 -5.43
N PHE A 221 19.13 -3.53 -6.21
CA PHE A 221 19.13 -4.98 -6.05
C PHE A 221 20.43 -5.64 -6.54
N SER A 222 21.35 -4.86 -7.13
CA SER A 222 22.68 -5.35 -7.50
C SER A 222 23.67 -5.40 -6.32
N LEU A 223 23.27 -4.86 -5.16
CA LEU A 223 24.11 -4.79 -3.96
C LEU A 223 23.84 -5.94 -2.98
N PRO A 224 24.88 -6.53 -2.36
CA PRO A 224 24.71 -7.58 -1.36
C PRO A 224 23.79 -7.15 -0.20
N GLY A 225 22.87 -8.03 0.19
CA GLY A 225 21.82 -7.77 1.16
C GLY A 225 20.51 -7.25 0.56
N ASN A 226 20.46 -6.98 -0.75
CA ASN A 226 19.26 -6.62 -1.50
C ASN A 226 18.99 -7.65 -2.60
N GLU A 227 19.19 -8.93 -2.32
CA GLU A 227 18.84 -9.99 -3.26
C GLU A 227 17.31 -10.10 -3.42
N LEU A 228 16.84 -10.53 -4.59
CA LEU A 228 15.44 -10.91 -4.84
C LEU A 228 15.39 -12.16 -5.70
N ASP A 229 14.25 -12.84 -5.68
CA ASP A 229 13.90 -13.79 -6.72
C ASP A 229 13.16 -13.06 -7.85
N ALA A 230 13.64 -13.20 -9.08
CA ALA A 230 13.21 -12.37 -10.21
C ALA A 230 12.27 -13.11 -11.17
N SER A 231 12.12 -14.42 -11.01
CA SER A 231 11.44 -15.26 -11.99
C SER A 231 10.72 -16.41 -11.32
N ASN A 232 9.47 -16.61 -11.72
CA ASN A 232 8.70 -17.82 -11.49
C ASN A 232 8.82 -18.86 -12.63
N SER A 233 9.79 -18.69 -13.54
CA SER A 233 9.93 -19.49 -14.76
C SER A 233 11.18 -20.40 -14.76
N ASP A 234 11.90 -20.48 -13.65
CA ASP A 234 13.17 -21.20 -13.52
C ASP A 234 13.08 -22.52 -12.72
N ASP A 235 11.88 -22.87 -12.26
CA ASP A 235 11.57 -24.03 -11.41
C ASP A 235 12.37 -24.07 -10.08
N THR A 236 12.93 -22.95 -9.60
CA THR A 236 13.73 -22.88 -8.37
C THR A 236 13.57 -21.54 -7.65
N ILE A 237 13.72 -21.53 -6.33
CA ILE A 237 13.86 -20.27 -5.60
C ILE A 237 15.28 -19.73 -5.83
N TYR A 238 15.45 -18.70 -6.67
CA TYR A 238 16.76 -18.14 -7.05
C TYR A 238 16.94 -16.69 -6.58
N ILE A 239 17.04 -16.55 -5.26
CA ILE A 239 17.36 -15.27 -4.62
C ILE A 239 18.81 -14.86 -4.93
N ALA A 240 18.97 -13.82 -5.76
CA ALA A 240 20.26 -13.32 -6.22
C ALA A 240 20.26 -11.79 -6.36
N ASN A 241 21.45 -11.22 -6.62
CA ASN A 241 21.57 -9.82 -6.97
C ASN A 241 21.33 -9.62 -8.47
N TRP A 242 20.53 -8.62 -8.81
CA TRP A 242 20.10 -8.35 -10.18
C TRP A 242 20.36 -6.88 -10.56
N PRO A 243 20.61 -6.54 -11.84
CA PRO A 243 20.89 -5.18 -12.30
C PRO A 243 19.64 -4.28 -12.39
N VAL A 244 18.76 -4.36 -11.39
CA VAL A 244 17.52 -3.59 -11.31
C VAL A 244 17.50 -2.77 -10.02
N GLN A 245 16.73 -1.69 -10.03
CA GLN A 245 16.43 -0.90 -8.83
C GLN A 245 14.95 -1.06 -8.49
N GLY A 246 14.54 -0.79 -7.25
CA GLY A 246 13.14 -0.71 -6.84
C GLY A 246 12.88 0.55 -6.04
N PRO A 247 11.84 1.34 -6.36
CA PRO A 247 11.42 2.44 -5.50
C PRO A 247 10.88 1.91 -4.18
N LEU A 248 11.11 2.66 -3.10
CA LEU A 248 10.51 2.36 -1.81
C LEU A 248 9.09 2.94 -1.79
N MET A 249 8.14 2.24 -2.40
CA MET A 249 6.77 2.71 -2.58
C MET A 249 5.97 2.55 -1.29
N PRO A 250 5.70 3.64 -0.55
CA PRO A 250 5.15 3.51 0.79
C PRO A 250 3.63 3.33 0.74
N ASP A 251 3.11 2.16 1.13
CA ASP A 251 1.69 2.00 1.48
C ASP A 251 1.51 2.38 2.97
N THR A 252 1.28 1.42 3.87
CA THR A 252 0.95 1.73 5.25
C THR A 252 2.16 2.36 5.95
N ILE A 253 1.90 3.47 6.65
CA ILE A 253 2.89 4.17 7.47
C ILE A 253 2.52 4.30 8.94
N ALA A 254 3.54 4.30 9.78
CA ALA A 254 3.42 4.60 11.21
C ALA A 254 4.53 5.53 11.67
N SER A 255 4.22 6.37 12.67
CA SER A 255 5.24 7.18 13.34
C SER A 255 5.58 6.60 14.71
N PHE A 256 6.84 6.72 15.10
CA PHE A 256 7.26 6.41 16.47
C PHE A 256 8.39 7.33 16.92
N SER A 257 8.54 7.47 18.23
CA SER A 257 9.58 8.31 18.83
C SER A 257 10.72 7.48 19.40
N HIS A 258 11.95 7.87 19.10
CA HIS A 258 13.15 7.29 19.73
C HIS A 258 14.17 8.40 20.02
N ALA A 259 14.68 8.43 21.27
CA ALA A 259 15.67 9.39 21.72
C ALA A 259 15.33 10.88 21.43
N GLY A 260 14.04 11.23 21.48
CA GLY A 260 13.56 12.60 21.23
C GLY A 260 13.47 13.00 19.75
N LYS A 261 13.58 12.04 18.83
CA LYS A 261 13.32 12.21 17.40
C LYS A 261 12.09 11.41 16.98
N THR A 262 11.41 11.89 15.95
CA THR A 262 10.32 11.17 15.28
C THR A 262 10.89 10.41 14.09
N TYR A 263 10.47 9.16 13.95
CA TYR A 263 10.77 8.30 12.80
C TYR A 263 9.48 7.88 12.13
N LEU A 264 9.54 7.70 10.81
CA LEU A 264 8.49 7.08 10.00
C LEU A 264 8.92 5.66 9.66
N LEU A 265 7.99 4.72 9.80
CA LEU A 265 8.10 3.35 9.36
C LEU A 265 7.17 3.19 8.16
N SER A 266 7.63 2.51 7.11
CA SER A 266 6.85 2.26 5.90
C SER A 266 6.93 0.81 5.49
N ALA A 267 5.80 0.24 5.09
CA ALA A 267 5.73 -0.95 4.27
C ALA A 267 6.02 -0.50 2.83
N ASN A 268 6.88 -1.23 2.11
CA ASN A 268 7.24 -0.87 0.73
C ASN A 268 6.65 -1.89 -0.24
N GLU A 269 5.33 -1.84 -0.43
CA GLU A 269 4.53 -2.83 -1.14
C GLU A 269 4.91 -2.88 -2.61
N GLY A 270 4.69 -1.77 -3.33
CA GLY A 270 5.00 -1.64 -4.74
C GLY A 270 3.82 -1.72 -5.67
N ASP A 271 2.65 -1.21 -5.30
CA ASP A 271 1.50 -1.24 -6.20
C ASP A 271 1.68 -0.35 -7.45
N GLY A 272 1.00 -0.70 -8.53
CA GLY A 272 1.09 -0.04 -9.83
C GLY A 272 -0.18 0.70 -10.20
N ARG A 273 -0.06 1.66 -11.12
CA ARG A 273 -1.22 2.32 -11.74
C ARG A 273 -1.73 1.52 -12.92
N GLU A 274 -2.81 0.79 -12.69
CA GLU A 274 -3.47 -0.05 -13.68
C GLU A 274 -4.95 0.33 -13.83
N TYR A 275 -5.33 0.77 -15.03
CA TYR A 275 -6.69 1.21 -15.29
C TYR A 275 -7.26 0.50 -16.50
N ILE A 276 -8.27 -0.31 -16.23
CA ILE A 276 -8.94 -1.19 -17.18
C ILE A 276 -10.41 -0.82 -17.21
N SER A 277 -10.96 -0.59 -18.40
CA SER A 277 -12.38 -0.24 -18.56
C SER A 277 -13.15 -1.39 -19.22
N GLU A 278 -14.26 -1.80 -18.60
CA GLU A 278 -15.20 -2.74 -19.22
C GLU A 278 -15.94 -2.09 -20.40
N VAL A 279 -15.80 -2.65 -21.60
CA VAL A 279 -16.39 -2.14 -22.83
C VAL A 279 -17.00 -3.27 -23.68
N PRO A 280 -18.10 -3.02 -24.42
CA PRO A 280 -18.82 -4.09 -25.13
C PRO A 280 -18.07 -4.67 -26.34
N ASP A 281 -17.09 -3.95 -26.88
CA ASP A 281 -16.28 -4.38 -28.02
C ASP A 281 -14.99 -3.54 -28.16
N ALA A 282 -14.01 -4.06 -28.91
CA ALA A 282 -12.76 -3.37 -29.21
C ALA A 282 -12.93 -1.97 -29.86
N ALA A 283 -14.06 -1.71 -30.54
CA ALA A 283 -14.30 -0.40 -31.15
C ALA A 283 -14.65 0.68 -30.10
N SER A 284 -15.04 0.25 -28.91
CA SER A 284 -15.35 1.09 -27.75
C SER A 284 -14.10 1.44 -26.94
N CYS A 285 -12.99 0.72 -27.16
CA CYS A 285 -11.68 1.01 -26.58
C CYS A 285 -11.04 2.24 -27.27
N THR A 286 -11.44 3.43 -26.82
CA THR A 286 -11.17 4.71 -27.52
C THR A 286 -10.11 5.58 -26.84
N ARG A 287 -9.58 5.15 -25.70
CA ARG A 287 -8.56 5.83 -24.92
C ARG A 287 -7.45 4.84 -24.55
N GLY A 288 -6.23 5.35 -24.34
CA GLY A 288 -5.16 4.57 -23.75
C GLY A 288 -4.41 3.70 -24.75
N LEU A 289 -4.13 2.46 -24.35
CA LEU A 289 -3.39 1.48 -25.15
C LEU A 289 -4.21 0.92 -26.30
N ALA A 290 -5.54 1.11 -26.27
CA ALA A 290 -6.47 0.55 -27.25
C ALA A 290 -6.36 -0.99 -27.36
N ASP A 291 -5.88 -1.63 -26.29
CA ASP A 291 -5.76 -3.07 -26.18
C ASP A 291 -7.04 -3.63 -25.58
N PHE A 292 -7.65 -4.59 -26.29
CA PHE A 292 -8.95 -5.14 -25.93
C PHE A 292 -8.86 -6.64 -25.83
N ASP A 293 -9.16 -7.17 -24.64
CA ASP A 293 -9.30 -8.59 -24.39
C ASP A 293 -10.53 -8.87 -23.52
N ASP A 294 -11.24 -9.95 -23.83
CA ASP A 294 -12.46 -10.44 -23.15
C ASP A 294 -13.52 -9.42 -22.65
N GLY A 295 -13.64 -8.25 -23.29
CA GLY A 295 -14.59 -7.21 -22.84
C GLY A 295 -13.95 -6.08 -22.05
N GLU A 296 -12.64 -6.09 -21.89
CA GLU A 296 -11.85 -5.11 -21.14
C GLU A 296 -10.97 -4.31 -22.09
N CYS A 297 -10.72 -3.06 -21.74
CA CYS A 297 -9.87 -2.14 -22.48
C CYS A 297 -8.79 -1.62 -21.54
N LEU A 298 -7.51 -1.89 -21.84
CA LEU A 298 -6.40 -1.32 -21.08
C LEU A 298 -6.26 0.18 -21.40
N VAL A 299 -6.60 1.03 -20.43
CA VAL A 299 -6.59 2.49 -20.56
C VAL A 299 -5.23 3.05 -20.18
N TYR A 300 -4.70 2.65 -19.04
CA TYR A 300 -3.36 3.02 -18.60
C TYR A 300 -2.73 1.85 -17.87
N LEU A 301 -1.47 1.58 -18.17
CA LEU A 301 -0.70 0.55 -17.49
C LEU A 301 0.72 1.09 -17.33
N ASP A 302 1.20 1.19 -16.10
CA ASP A 302 2.59 1.50 -15.84
C ASP A 302 3.49 0.26 -15.82
N GLU A 303 2.92 -0.95 -15.67
CA GLU A 303 3.69 -2.19 -15.68
C GLU A 303 4.10 -2.65 -17.10
N ILE A 304 5.32 -3.15 -17.24
CA ILE A 304 5.76 -3.88 -18.42
C ILE A 304 6.78 -4.95 -18.04
N ARG A 305 6.77 -6.12 -18.70
CA ARG A 305 7.82 -7.12 -18.53
C ARG A 305 9.08 -6.72 -19.27
N ILE A 306 10.25 -6.97 -18.68
CA ILE A 306 11.54 -6.62 -19.30
C ILE A 306 11.72 -7.26 -20.68
N ARG A 307 11.22 -8.49 -20.88
CA ARG A 307 11.28 -9.15 -22.20
C ARG A 307 10.54 -8.38 -23.27
N ASP A 308 9.36 -7.84 -22.96
CA ASP A 308 8.51 -7.15 -23.94
C ASP A 308 9.13 -5.81 -24.38
N ILE A 309 9.95 -5.19 -23.52
CA ILE A 309 10.77 -4.02 -23.86
C ILE A 309 11.72 -4.35 -25.02
N VAL A 310 12.47 -5.46 -24.92
CA VAL A 310 13.57 -5.77 -25.85
C VAL A 310 13.16 -6.64 -27.04
N ASP A 311 12.02 -7.33 -26.97
CA ASP A 311 11.54 -8.21 -28.03
C ASP A 311 11.08 -7.38 -29.25
N PRO A 312 11.72 -7.51 -30.42
CA PRO A 312 11.35 -6.75 -31.62
C PRO A 312 10.01 -7.15 -32.24
N ASP A 313 9.45 -8.31 -31.85
CA ASP A 313 8.10 -8.70 -32.24
C ASP A 313 7.03 -8.08 -31.33
N GLU A 314 7.42 -7.55 -30.16
CA GLU A 314 6.60 -6.74 -29.25
C GLU A 314 6.93 -5.24 -29.38
N ILE A 315 7.83 -4.69 -28.55
CA ILE A 315 8.21 -3.26 -28.58
C ILE A 315 9.53 -3.02 -29.33
N GLY A 316 10.60 -3.74 -28.96
CA GLY A 316 11.94 -3.55 -29.53
C GLY A 316 12.61 -2.22 -29.16
N ALA A 317 12.42 -1.75 -27.93
CA ALA A 317 13.16 -0.64 -27.33
C ALA A 317 14.58 -1.07 -26.89
N GLU A 318 15.46 -0.10 -26.63
CA GLU A 318 16.84 -0.36 -26.22
C GLU A 318 17.01 -0.29 -24.69
N ILE A 319 17.94 -1.09 -24.15
CA ILE A 319 18.42 -0.98 -22.76
C ILE A 319 19.93 -0.68 -22.82
N ASP A 320 20.32 0.56 -22.55
CA ASP A 320 21.72 1.02 -22.42
C ASP A 320 22.02 1.32 -20.95
N SER A 321 22.07 0.27 -20.13
CA SER A 321 22.27 0.40 -18.69
C SER A 321 23.67 -0.02 -18.23
N PRO A 322 24.43 0.88 -17.58
CA PRO A 322 25.71 0.53 -16.97
C PRO A 322 25.63 -0.56 -15.88
N ALA A 323 24.43 -0.83 -15.34
CA ALA A 323 24.21 -1.92 -14.40
C ALA A 323 24.13 -3.27 -15.13
N VAL A 324 23.37 -3.32 -16.23
CA VAL A 324 23.23 -4.49 -17.11
C VAL A 324 24.57 -4.83 -17.78
N ASP A 325 25.31 -3.82 -18.25
CA ASP A 325 26.61 -3.98 -18.92
C ASP A 325 27.70 -4.67 -18.08
N ARG A 326 27.50 -4.79 -16.77
CA ARG A 326 28.41 -5.52 -15.87
C ARG A 326 28.29 -7.03 -16.02
N TYR A 327 27.18 -7.51 -16.57
CA TYR A 327 26.93 -8.92 -16.81
C TYR A 327 27.65 -9.35 -18.11
N PRO A 328 28.30 -10.52 -18.11
CA PRO A 328 29.22 -10.90 -19.19
C PRO A 328 28.47 -11.14 -20.50
N SER A 329 28.68 -10.26 -21.49
CA SER A 329 28.19 -10.40 -22.88
C SER A 329 28.86 -11.49 -23.72
N SER A 330 29.76 -12.28 -23.11
CA SER A 330 30.67 -13.18 -23.83
C SER A 330 30.89 -14.54 -23.18
N GLU A 331 30.30 -14.79 -22.02
CA GLU A 331 30.18 -16.15 -21.50
C GLU A 331 29.01 -16.76 -22.26
N THR A 332 29.32 -17.75 -23.10
CA THR A 332 28.31 -18.61 -23.72
C THR A 332 28.29 -19.87 -22.89
N ASP A 333 27.11 -20.31 -22.51
CA ASP A 333 26.92 -21.56 -21.80
C ASP A 333 27.10 -22.77 -22.76
N GLY A 334 26.53 -23.93 -22.43
CA GLY A 334 26.68 -25.15 -23.23
C GLY A 334 25.94 -25.14 -24.57
N ASP A 335 24.98 -24.23 -24.77
CA ASP A 335 24.16 -24.14 -25.99
C ASP A 335 24.30 -22.82 -26.77
N GLY A 336 24.89 -21.77 -26.19
CA GLY A 336 25.49 -20.66 -26.94
C GLY A 336 25.03 -19.25 -26.60
N ASP A 337 24.51 -19.04 -25.39
CA ASP A 337 23.68 -17.89 -25.07
C ASP A 337 24.51 -16.65 -24.55
N THR A 338 23.98 -15.40 -24.51
CA THR A 338 24.73 -14.11 -24.31
C THR A 338 24.04 -13.14 -23.31
N ILE A 339 24.26 -11.81 -23.35
CA ILE A 339 23.45 -10.84 -22.55
C ILE A 339 21.93 -11.06 -22.72
N ALA A 340 21.51 -11.61 -23.87
CA ALA A 340 20.13 -12.01 -24.14
C ALA A 340 19.54 -12.92 -23.05
N ASP A 341 20.36 -13.71 -22.36
CA ASP A 341 19.96 -14.70 -21.34
C ASP A 341 19.42 -13.99 -20.11
N LEU A 342 19.99 -12.83 -19.80
CA LEU A 342 19.51 -12.00 -18.69
C LEU A 342 18.04 -11.64 -18.88
N PHE A 343 17.59 -11.46 -20.13
CA PHE A 343 16.21 -11.11 -20.47
C PHE A 343 15.34 -12.31 -20.85
N GLU A 344 15.84 -13.53 -20.65
CA GLU A 344 15.01 -14.72 -20.76
C GLU A 344 14.05 -14.84 -19.59
N ASN A 345 12.96 -15.59 -19.80
CA ASN A 345 11.91 -15.74 -18.82
C ASN A 345 12.42 -16.28 -17.48
N ALA A 346 13.35 -17.23 -17.51
CA ALA A 346 13.96 -17.82 -16.31
C ALA A 346 14.89 -16.85 -15.53
N ASN A 347 15.18 -15.67 -16.08
CA ASN A 347 15.96 -14.62 -15.42
C ASN A 347 15.07 -13.36 -15.28
N LEU A 348 15.50 -12.20 -15.80
CA LEU A 348 14.73 -10.96 -15.66
C LEU A 348 13.58 -10.84 -16.66
N GLY A 349 13.49 -11.67 -17.69
CA GLY A 349 12.57 -11.45 -18.80
C GLY A 349 11.12 -11.28 -18.37
N ARG A 350 10.71 -12.02 -17.33
CA ARG A 350 9.36 -11.92 -16.78
C ARG A 350 9.20 -10.80 -15.75
N LEU A 351 10.27 -10.35 -15.11
CA LEU A 351 10.21 -9.35 -14.05
C LEU A 351 9.55 -8.07 -14.57
N LYS A 352 8.51 -7.63 -13.87
CA LYS A 352 7.80 -6.40 -14.15
C LYS A 352 8.60 -5.18 -13.70
N VAL A 353 8.63 -4.18 -14.56
CA VAL A 353 9.26 -2.89 -14.33
C VAL A 353 8.27 -1.77 -14.62
N ILE A 354 8.52 -0.62 -14.01
CA ILE A 354 7.76 0.61 -14.21
C ILE A 354 8.16 1.19 -15.56
N ALA A 355 7.27 1.08 -16.55
CA ALA A 355 7.45 1.53 -17.93
C ALA A 355 7.78 3.03 -18.04
N THR A 356 7.32 3.83 -17.09
CA THR A 356 7.53 5.29 -17.10
C THR A 356 8.86 5.74 -16.50
N GLU A 357 9.63 4.83 -15.91
CA GLU A 357 10.85 5.13 -15.17
C GLU A 357 12.12 4.55 -15.82
N GLY A 358 13.29 5.10 -15.47
CA GLY A 358 14.57 4.64 -16.02
C GLY A 358 14.83 5.07 -17.48
N LEU A 359 14.08 6.04 -17.99
CA LEU A 359 14.18 6.60 -19.34
C LEU A 359 14.97 7.92 -19.37
N ASP A 360 15.73 8.14 -20.44
CA ASP A 360 16.38 9.44 -20.70
C ASP A 360 15.40 10.49 -21.26
N ASP A 361 14.40 10.06 -22.04
CA ASP A 361 13.40 10.91 -22.67
C ASP A 361 12.00 10.27 -22.55
N PRO A 362 11.15 10.72 -21.61
CA PRO A 362 9.81 10.17 -21.42
C PRO A 362 8.86 10.48 -22.59
N SER A 363 9.24 11.34 -23.55
CA SER A 363 8.42 11.60 -24.74
C SER A 363 8.37 10.42 -25.72
N CYS A 364 9.18 9.38 -25.49
CA CYS A 364 9.14 8.13 -26.27
C CYS A 364 7.95 7.23 -25.89
N LEU A 365 7.28 7.49 -24.76
CA LEU A 365 6.11 6.75 -24.29
C LEU A 365 4.88 7.04 -25.14
N ASN A 366 3.99 6.05 -25.25
CA ASN A 366 2.66 6.25 -25.81
C ASN A 366 1.69 6.83 -24.75
N ALA A 367 0.47 7.17 -25.18
CA ALA A 367 -0.50 7.83 -24.31
C ALA A 367 -1.01 6.97 -23.13
N GLY A 368 -0.85 5.64 -23.21
CA GLY A 368 -1.28 4.70 -22.17
C GLY A 368 -0.15 4.25 -21.23
N GLY A 369 0.99 4.96 -21.21
CA GLY A 369 2.08 4.69 -20.27
C GLY A 369 3.14 3.71 -20.76
N GLN A 370 2.97 3.11 -21.93
CA GLN A 370 3.86 2.05 -22.43
C GLN A 370 4.94 2.59 -23.38
N PRO A 371 6.13 1.98 -23.44
CA PRO A 371 7.22 2.40 -24.30
C PRO A 371 6.91 2.17 -25.79
N THR A 372 7.69 2.83 -26.64
CA THR A 372 7.76 2.52 -28.07
C THR A 372 9.17 2.06 -28.42
N ALA A 373 9.38 1.53 -29.63
CA ALA A 373 10.71 1.17 -30.14
C ALA A 373 11.73 2.33 -30.17
N ALA A 374 11.30 3.58 -29.94
CA ALA A 374 12.17 4.74 -29.84
C ALA A 374 12.69 4.99 -28.42
N CYS A 375 12.18 4.26 -27.42
CA CYS A 375 12.64 4.38 -26.04
C CYS A 375 14.00 3.72 -25.84
N GLU A 376 14.77 4.30 -24.93
CA GLU A 376 16.05 3.81 -24.46
C GLU A 376 16.06 3.91 -22.93
N TYR A 377 16.19 2.75 -22.26
CA TYR A 377 16.25 2.65 -20.80
C TYR A 377 17.70 2.65 -20.33
N ASN A 378 18.05 3.56 -19.42
CA ASN A 378 19.37 3.63 -18.79
C ASN A 378 19.42 2.87 -17.45
N ALA A 379 18.25 2.52 -16.91
CA ALA A 379 18.05 1.73 -15.71
C ALA A 379 16.74 0.96 -15.83
N LEU A 380 16.68 -0.20 -15.18
CA LEU A 380 15.46 -0.99 -15.03
C LEU A 380 14.94 -0.80 -13.61
N ILE A 381 13.70 -0.35 -13.48
CA ILE A 381 13.08 -0.01 -12.19
C ILE A 381 11.93 -1.00 -11.95
N ALA A 382 12.20 -2.05 -11.18
CA ALA A 382 11.21 -3.02 -10.74
C ALA A 382 10.23 -2.39 -9.72
N TYR A 383 9.07 -3.01 -9.53
CA TYR A 383 8.10 -2.57 -8.52
C TYR A 383 8.52 -2.93 -7.10
N GLY A 384 8.19 -2.02 -6.19
CA GLY A 384 8.29 -2.23 -4.75
C GLY A 384 9.71 -2.25 -4.18
N GLY A 385 9.76 -2.03 -2.87
CA GLY A 385 10.99 -2.20 -2.09
C GLY A 385 11.19 -3.66 -1.67
N ARG A 386 10.12 -4.47 -1.65
CA ARG A 386 10.10 -5.85 -1.10
C ARG A 386 10.60 -5.92 0.35
N SER A 387 10.36 -4.85 1.10
CA SER A 387 10.94 -4.60 2.42
C SER A 387 10.07 -3.63 3.21
N PHE A 388 10.42 -3.45 4.49
CA PHE A 388 10.06 -2.24 5.22
C PHE A 388 11.26 -1.31 5.38
N SER A 389 11.00 -0.01 5.52
CA SER A 389 12.00 1.04 5.70
C SER A 389 11.70 1.94 6.91
N ILE A 390 12.74 2.54 7.48
CA ILE A 390 12.64 3.56 8.55
C ILE A 390 13.32 4.85 8.10
N PHE A 391 12.65 5.98 8.31
CA PHE A 391 13.12 7.32 7.97
C PHE A 391 13.18 8.23 9.19
N ASP A 392 14.22 9.06 9.33
CA ASP A 392 14.25 10.16 10.30
C ASP A 392 13.44 11.33 9.71
N ALA A 393 12.28 11.61 10.31
CA ALA A 393 11.29 12.54 9.76
C ALA A 393 11.81 13.98 9.63
N ALA A 394 12.74 14.40 10.51
CA ALA A 394 13.27 15.76 10.51
C ALA A 394 14.34 15.96 9.43
N THR A 395 15.09 14.91 9.11
CA THR A 395 16.14 14.96 8.08
C THR A 395 15.71 14.41 6.73
N GLN A 396 14.52 13.78 6.67
CA GLN A 396 13.96 13.13 5.48
C GLN A 396 14.90 12.06 4.91
N SER A 397 15.69 11.41 5.78
CA SER A 397 16.69 10.43 5.38
C SER A 397 16.30 9.03 5.83
N ARG A 398 16.45 8.05 4.92
CA ARG A 398 16.33 6.63 5.23
C ARG A 398 17.45 6.22 6.19
N VAL A 399 17.08 5.72 7.37
CA VAL A 399 18.03 5.25 8.39
C VAL A 399 18.18 3.74 8.41
N TYR A 400 17.19 3.02 7.87
CA TYR A 400 17.22 1.57 7.73
C TYR A 400 16.32 1.11 6.58
N ASP A 401 16.71 0.02 5.94
CA ASP A 401 15.87 -0.81 5.07
C ASP A 401 16.19 -2.28 5.40
N SER A 402 15.17 -3.14 5.35
CA SER A 402 15.32 -4.57 5.68
C SER A 402 15.98 -5.41 4.58
N GLY A 403 16.35 -4.82 3.44
CA GLY A 403 17.08 -5.50 2.38
C GLY A 403 16.25 -6.64 1.80
N SER A 404 16.86 -7.82 1.73
CA SER A 404 16.27 -9.09 1.26
C SER A 404 15.67 -9.93 2.38
N ASP A 405 15.51 -9.39 3.59
CA ASP A 405 15.05 -10.18 4.74
C ASP A 405 13.72 -10.89 4.44
N PHE A 406 12.75 -10.23 3.81
CA PHE A 406 11.43 -10.81 3.54
C PHE A 406 11.52 -11.98 2.56
N GLU A 407 12.17 -11.79 1.41
CA GLU A 407 12.47 -12.86 0.42
C GLU A 407 13.13 -14.06 1.08
N VAL A 408 14.20 -13.82 1.86
CA VAL A 408 14.97 -14.89 2.51
C VAL A 408 14.15 -15.61 3.58
N ILE A 409 13.35 -14.88 4.36
CA ILE A 409 12.54 -15.46 5.44
C ILE A 409 11.39 -16.28 4.85
N THR A 410 10.64 -15.77 3.88
CA THR A 410 9.53 -16.51 3.25
C THR A 410 10.07 -17.76 2.56
N ALA A 411 11.18 -17.67 1.81
CA ALA A 411 11.81 -18.83 1.18
C ALA A 411 12.21 -19.91 2.21
N GLN A 412 12.83 -19.51 3.32
CA GLN A 412 13.24 -20.45 4.37
C GLN A 412 12.06 -21.10 5.10
N ARG A 413 10.93 -20.41 5.20
CA ARG A 413 9.79 -20.82 6.02
C ARG A 413 8.74 -21.57 5.22
N LEU A 414 8.53 -21.18 3.97
CA LEU A 414 7.42 -21.62 3.12
C LEU A 414 7.89 -22.34 1.85
N GLY A 415 9.13 -22.15 1.42
CA GLY A 415 9.61 -22.70 0.15
C GLY A 415 9.58 -24.23 0.05
N TYR A 416 9.66 -24.96 1.17
CA TYR A 416 9.49 -26.42 1.16
C TYR A 416 8.03 -26.84 0.90
N ASP A 417 7.08 -26.03 1.34
CA ASP A 417 5.64 -26.28 1.21
C ASP A 417 5.07 -25.67 -0.08
N GLY A 418 5.93 -25.09 -0.94
CA GLY A 418 5.55 -24.48 -2.21
C GLY A 418 4.90 -23.11 -2.07
N GLY A 419 4.88 -22.51 -0.87
CA GLY A 419 4.23 -21.22 -0.61
C GLY A 419 5.15 -20.01 -0.70
N PHE A 420 6.34 -20.12 -1.31
CA PHE A 420 7.21 -18.96 -1.50
C PHE A 420 6.65 -18.05 -2.59
N ASN A 421 6.51 -16.75 -2.29
CA ASN A 421 5.95 -15.73 -3.19
C ASN A 421 4.67 -16.21 -3.93
N ALA A 422 3.79 -16.93 -3.21
CA ALA A 422 2.45 -17.26 -3.72
C ALA A 422 1.55 -16.01 -3.71
N SER A 423 0.52 -16.01 -4.56
CA SER A 423 -0.52 -14.97 -4.57
C SER A 423 -1.36 -14.98 -3.28
N ASN A 424 -2.20 -13.96 -3.08
CA ASN A 424 -3.13 -13.88 -1.95
C ASN A 424 -4.31 -14.86 -2.08
N ASP A 425 -4.70 -15.22 -3.30
CA ASP A 425 -5.89 -16.00 -3.66
C ASP A 425 -5.58 -17.41 -4.17
N ASP A 426 -4.30 -17.77 -4.37
CA ASP A 426 -3.87 -19.13 -4.69
C ASP A 426 -2.65 -19.57 -3.88
N ASN A 427 -2.41 -20.88 -3.80
CA ASN A 427 -1.22 -21.44 -3.14
C ASN A 427 -0.11 -21.82 -4.15
N GLU A 428 -0.20 -21.39 -5.41
CA GLU A 428 0.83 -21.67 -6.39
C GLU A 428 2.04 -20.76 -6.09
N GLY A 429 3.08 -21.32 -5.48
CA GLY A 429 4.40 -20.69 -5.46
C GLY A 429 5.29 -21.36 -6.51
N ASP A 430 6.19 -20.65 -7.15
CA ASP A 430 6.50 -19.22 -7.10
C ASP A 430 5.61 -18.46 -8.12
N ASP A 431 4.76 -17.50 -7.72
CA ASP A 431 3.91 -16.76 -8.67
C ASP A 431 4.23 -15.26 -8.73
N ARG A 432 4.59 -14.66 -7.60
CA ARG A 432 4.80 -13.21 -7.45
C ARG A 432 6.25 -12.76 -7.57
N SER A 433 7.22 -13.66 -7.75
CA SER A 433 8.65 -13.25 -7.85
C SER A 433 8.94 -12.37 -9.05
N ASP A 434 8.32 -12.63 -10.21
CA ASP A 434 8.41 -11.75 -11.38
C ASP A 434 7.54 -10.48 -11.27
N ASP A 435 6.76 -10.33 -10.19
CA ASP A 435 5.94 -9.15 -9.90
C ASP A 435 6.57 -8.32 -8.78
N LYS A 436 5.97 -8.35 -7.58
CA LYS A 436 6.36 -7.55 -6.40
C LYS A 436 6.84 -8.39 -5.21
N GLY A 437 6.89 -9.71 -5.36
CA GLY A 437 7.50 -10.65 -4.40
C GLY A 437 6.72 -10.73 -3.07
N PRO A 438 7.35 -10.40 -1.92
CA PRO A 438 6.68 -10.54 -0.62
C PRO A 438 5.57 -9.53 -0.30
N GLU A 439 5.47 -8.41 -1.02
CA GLU A 439 4.39 -7.40 -0.92
C GLU A 439 3.96 -7.03 0.51
N PRO A 440 4.82 -6.32 1.26
CA PRO A 440 4.43 -5.78 2.56
C PRO A 440 3.50 -4.57 2.40
N GLU A 441 2.32 -4.65 2.99
CA GLU A 441 1.24 -3.67 2.84
C GLU A 441 0.88 -3.11 4.24
N ALA A 442 0.15 -3.89 5.04
CA ALA A 442 -0.23 -3.46 6.38
C ALA A 442 0.96 -3.30 7.34
N LEU A 443 0.96 -2.24 8.17
CA LEU A 443 1.85 -2.19 9.33
C LEU A 443 1.28 -1.48 10.56
N THR A 444 1.82 -1.82 11.73
CA THR A 444 1.55 -1.09 12.97
C THR A 444 2.74 -1.17 13.93
N VAL A 445 2.79 -0.27 14.92
CA VAL A 445 3.84 -0.22 15.93
C VAL A 445 3.27 -0.38 17.33
N GLY A 446 3.97 -1.15 18.18
CA GLY A 446 3.58 -1.40 19.56
C GLY A 446 4.75 -1.28 20.53
N THR A 447 4.48 -0.88 21.77
CA THR A 447 5.48 -0.92 22.84
C THR A 447 5.19 -2.07 23.79
N LEU A 448 6.17 -2.95 23.97
CA LEU A 448 6.10 -4.11 24.85
C LEU A 448 7.34 -4.12 25.75
N GLU A 449 7.14 -4.14 27.07
CA GLU A 449 8.21 -4.18 28.07
C GLU A 449 9.31 -3.11 27.89
N GLY A 450 8.95 -1.93 27.36
CA GLY A 450 9.87 -0.82 27.11
C GLY A 450 10.68 -0.93 25.81
N ARG A 451 10.37 -1.91 24.96
CA ARG A 451 10.88 -2.04 23.59
C ARG A 451 9.78 -1.68 22.59
N THR A 452 10.18 -1.09 21.47
CA THR A 452 9.28 -0.77 20.36
C THR A 452 9.37 -1.88 19.32
N TYR A 453 8.23 -2.40 18.88
CA TYR A 453 8.11 -3.43 17.87
C TYR A 453 7.33 -2.91 16.67
N ALA A 454 7.76 -3.33 15.49
CA ALA A 454 7.00 -3.23 14.26
C ALA A 454 6.36 -4.59 13.94
N PHE A 455 5.10 -4.55 13.53
CA PHE A 455 4.36 -5.67 12.95
C PHE A 455 4.05 -5.27 11.52
N ILE A 456 4.48 -6.08 10.54
CA ILE A 456 4.31 -5.82 9.11
C ILE A 456 3.61 -7.03 8.50
N GLY A 457 2.45 -6.82 7.90
CA GLY A 457 1.68 -7.80 7.15
C GLY A 457 2.24 -7.95 5.75
N LEU A 458 2.22 -9.17 5.22
CA LEU A 458 2.52 -9.44 3.82
C LEU A 458 1.21 -9.82 3.15
N GLU A 459 0.72 -9.01 2.23
CA GLU A 459 -0.63 -9.15 1.67
C GLU A 459 -0.77 -10.47 0.89
N ARG A 460 0.14 -10.70 -0.07
CA ARG A 460 0.07 -11.87 -0.96
C ARG A 460 0.37 -13.18 -0.24
N VAL A 461 1.65 -13.46 -0.02
CA VAL A 461 2.08 -14.71 0.61
C VAL A 461 1.52 -14.89 2.04
N GLY A 462 1.07 -13.81 2.67
CA GLY A 462 0.40 -13.83 3.96
C GLY A 462 1.37 -13.75 5.14
N GLY A 463 0.79 -13.56 6.32
CA GLY A 463 1.50 -13.58 7.59
C GLY A 463 2.10 -12.25 8.01
N ILE A 464 2.73 -12.26 9.18
CA ILE A 464 3.16 -11.08 9.92
C ILE A 464 4.62 -11.21 10.29
N MET A 465 5.43 -10.29 9.78
CA MET A 465 6.81 -10.05 10.14
C MET A 465 6.89 -9.21 11.41
N VAL A 466 7.69 -9.63 12.39
CA VAL A 466 7.86 -8.92 13.67
C VAL A 466 9.31 -8.51 13.87
N TYR A 467 9.55 -7.22 14.09
CA TYR A 467 10.87 -6.64 14.33
C TYR A 467 10.91 -5.85 15.64
N ASP A 468 11.97 -6.00 16.42
CA ASP A 468 12.32 -5.06 17.48
C ASP A 468 13.03 -3.85 16.85
N ILE A 469 12.33 -2.72 16.80
CA ILE A 469 12.79 -1.44 16.23
C ILE A 469 13.23 -0.46 17.32
N SER A 470 13.50 -0.93 18.54
CA SER A 470 13.97 -0.09 19.65
C SER A 470 15.28 0.66 19.33
N SER A 471 16.03 0.19 18.32
CA SER A 471 17.17 0.90 17.71
C SER A 471 16.86 1.10 16.22
N PRO A 472 16.38 2.29 15.80
CA PRO A 472 15.90 2.55 14.43
C PRO A 472 16.91 2.26 13.32
N GLU A 473 18.21 2.42 13.61
CA GLU A 473 19.30 2.16 12.66
C GLU A 473 19.72 0.67 12.60
N SER A 474 19.22 -0.16 13.50
CA SER A 474 19.51 -1.60 13.55
C SER A 474 18.33 -2.39 14.16
N PRO A 475 17.17 -2.42 13.48
CA PRO A 475 16.10 -3.35 13.80
C PRO A 475 16.58 -4.80 13.86
N ARG A 476 15.87 -5.62 14.64
CA ARG A 476 16.16 -7.04 14.76
C ARG A 476 14.92 -7.86 14.49
N PHE A 477 15.00 -8.77 13.52
CA PHE A 477 13.97 -9.75 13.29
C PHE A 477 13.71 -10.59 14.54
N VAL A 478 12.44 -10.76 14.89
CA VAL A 478 11.98 -11.54 16.04
C VAL A 478 11.36 -12.85 15.56
N GLN A 479 10.36 -12.77 14.69
CA GLN A 479 9.63 -13.92 14.17
C GLN A 479 8.80 -13.54 12.94
N TYR A 480 8.39 -14.56 12.20
CA TYR A 480 7.39 -14.52 11.15
C TYR A 480 6.29 -15.50 11.53
N ILE A 481 5.04 -15.06 11.53
CA ILE A 481 3.87 -15.87 11.84
C ILE A 481 2.96 -15.87 10.62
N ASN A 482 2.70 -17.03 10.04
CA ASN A 482 1.72 -17.18 8.97
C ASN A 482 0.71 -18.26 9.37
N PRO A 483 -0.58 -17.93 9.55
CA PRO A 483 -1.62 -18.91 9.88
C PRO A 483 -2.13 -19.69 8.66
N ARG A 484 -1.75 -19.30 7.44
CA ARG A 484 -2.18 -19.93 6.19
C ARG A 484 -1.75 -21.39 6.11
N ASP A 485 -2.68 -22.25 5.70
CA ASP A 485 -2.42 -23.66 5.39
C ASP A 485 -2.32 -23.86 3.88
N PHE A 486 -1.08 -23.87 3.38
CA PHE A 486 -0.77 -24.04 1.95
C PHE A 486 -1.17 -25.42 1.39
N SER A 487 -1.63 -26.36 2.22
CA SER A 487 -2.14 -27.66 1.75
C SER A 487 -3.63 -27.67 1.42
N GLU A 488 -4.35 -26.60 1.77
CA GLU A 488 -5.78 -26.42 1.50
C GLU A 488 -5.95 -25.34 0.43
N ASP A 489 -6.72 -25.66 -0.62
CA ASP A 489 -7.08 -24.69 -1.67
C ASP A 489 -7.79 -23.48 -1.02
N PRO A 490 -7.32 -22.24 -1.21
CA PRO A 490 -7.94 -21.04 -0.65
C PRO A 490 -9.35 -20.78 -1.19
N GLU A 491 -9.72 -21.39 -2.31
CA GLU A 491 -11.03 -21.23 -2.93
C GLU A 491 -11.85 -22.53 -2.92
N ASN A 492 -13.16 -22.39 -2.69
CA ASN A 492 -14.12 -23.46 -2.92
C ASN A 492 -14.45 -23.56 -4.42
N PRO A 493 -15.05 -24.67 -4.91
CA PRO A 493 -15.45 -24.80 -6.32
C PRO A 493 -16.53 -23.82 -6.83
N ASP A 494 -17.01 -22.92 -5.97
CA ASP A 494 -17.95 -21.82 -6.30
C ASP A 494 -17.30 -20.45 -6.11
N ASP A 495 -15.97 -20.40 -6.11
CA ASP A 495 -15.11 -19.21 -5.99
C ASP A 495 -15.29 -18.45 -4.66
N SER A 496 -15.93 -19.09 -3.66
CA SER A 496 -15.99 -18.56 -2.30
C SER A 496 -14.77 -18.99 -1.50
N TYR A 497 -14.27 -18.12 -0.62
CA TYR A 497 -13.15 -18.45 0.28
C TYR A 497 -13.37 -19.74 1.07
N ASN A 498 -12.34 -20.59 1.13
CA ASN A 498 -12.28 -21.82 1.93
C ASN A 498 -11.63 -21.56 3.31
N PRO A 499 -12.41 -21.61 4.41
CA PRO A 499 -11.87 -21.36 5.76
C PRO A 499 -10.80 -22.34 6.24
N ALA A 500 -10.61 -23.48 5.55
CA ALA A 500 -9.54 -24.42 5.88
C ALA A 500 -8.15 -23.86 5.55
N ALA A 501 -8.05 -22.94 4.58
CA ALA A 501 -6.80 -22.30 4.19
C ALA A 501 -6.28 -21.28 5.22
N GLY A 502 -7.09 -20.86 6.21
CA GLY A 502 -6.69 -19.88 7.21
C GLY A 502 -6.69 -18.44 6.67
N ASP A 503 -6.14 -17.51 7.43
CA ASP A 503 -6.25 -16.07 7.14
C ASP A 503 -5.37 -15.66 5.93
N LEU A 504 -5.93 -14.86 5.01
CA LEU A 504 -5.32 -14.43 3.73
C LEU A 504 -5.48 -12.92 3.50
N GLY A 505 -4.43 -12.24 3.04
CA GLY A 505 -4.45 -10.80 2.73
C GLY A 505 -4.43 -9.86 3.92
N PRO A 506 -3.43 -9.87 4.83
CA PRO A 506 -3.36 -8.89 5.92
C PRO A 506 -3.24 -7.44 5.41
N GLU A 507 -4.34 -6.70 5.47
CA GLU A 507 -4.51 -5.34 4.88
C GLU A 507 -4.57 -4.25 5.97
N GLY A 508 -5.18 -4.55 7.13
CA GLY A 508 -5.33 -3.59 8.22
C GLY A 508 -4.81 -4.13 9.55
N MET A 509 -4.02 -3.35 10.30
CA MET A 509 -3.49 -3.79 11.60
C MET A 509 -3.53 -2.74 12.72
N VAL A 510 -3.93 -3.18 13.92
CA VAL A 510 -3.94 -2.35 15.13
C VAL A 510 -3.32 -3.09 16.31
N PHE A 511 -2.29 -2.50 16.90
CA PHE A 511 -1.77 -2.92 18.20
C PHE A 511 -2.60 -2.34 19.35
N VAL A 512 -3.05 -3.20 20.26
CA VAL A 512 -3.79 -2.82 21.47
C VAL A 512 -2.91 -3.09 22.70
N PRO A 513 -2.46 -2.06 23.44
CA PRO A 513 -1.70 -2.24 24.66
C PRO A 513 -2.48 -3.03 25.73
N ALA A 514 -1.77 -3.75 26.60
CA ALA A 514 -2.37 -4.49 27.71
C ALA A 514 -3.32 -3.65 28.57
N ALA A 515 -3.00 -2.36 28.79
CA ALA A 515 -3.80 -1.44 29.59
C ALA A 515 -5.19 -1.14 29.00
N ASP A 516 -5.31 -1.24 27.67
CA ASP A 516 -6.54 -0.96 26.93
C ASP A 516 -7.26 -2.23 26.48
N SER A 517 -6.59 -3.39 26.64
CA SER A 517 -7.16 -4.71 26.33
C SER A 517 -8.15 -5.19 27.40
N PRO A 518 -9.20 -5.93 27.02
CA PRO A 518 -10.21 -6.44 27.95
C PRO A 518 -9.72 -7.62 28.82
N ASN A 519 -8.68 -8.34 28.38
CA ASN A 519 -8.05 -9.45 29.12
C ASN A 519 -6.78 -9.03 29.88
N GLY A 520 -6.33 -7.78 29.74
CA GLY A 520 -5.11 -7.28 30.37
C GLY A 520 -3.81 -7.74 29.70
N GLU A 521 -3.89 -8.27 28.48
CA GLU A 521 -2.76 -8.76 27.69
C GLU A 521 -2.65 -7.96 26.38
N PRO A 522 -1.44 -7.66 25.87
CA PRO A 522 -1.31 -6.96 24.59
C PRO A 522 -1.91 -7.79 23.45
N LEU A 523 -2.67 -7.13 22.56
CA LEU A 523 -3.28 -7.75 21.39
C LEU A 523 -2.76 -7.11 20.11
N LEU A 524 -2.74 -7.87 19.02
CA LEU A 524 -2.66 -7.38 17.65
C LEU A 524 -3.93 -7.83 16.93
N LEU A 525 -4.67 -6.87 16.39
CA LEU A 525 -5.87 -7.07 15.60
C LEU A 525 -5.48 -6.94 14.13
N VAL A 526 -5.90 -7.89 13.30
CA VAL A 526 -5.52 -7.94 11.88
C VAL A 526 -6.78 -8.18 11.06
N GLY A 527 -7.10 -7.27 10.15
CA GLY A 527 -8.09 -7.48 9.09
C GLY A 527 -7.41 -8.18 7.92
N ASN A 528 -8.08 -9.18 7.36
CA ASN A 528 -7.57 -9.97 6.26
C ASN A 528 -8.57 -9.89 5.11
N GLU A 529 -8.24 -9.15 4.06
CA GLU A 529 -9.15 -8.76 2.97
C GLU A 529 -9.70 -9.97 2.23
N ILE A 530 -8.79 -10.79 1.67
CA ILE A 530 -9.14 -11.90 0.77
C ILE A 530 -9.94 -12.98 1.48
N SER A 531 -9.57 -13.30 2.72
CA SER A 531 -10.33 -14.26 3.53
C SER A 531 -11.61 -13.66 4.13
N GLY A 532 -11.77 -12.33 4.14
CA GLY A 532 -12.86 -11.63 4.82
C GLY A 532 -12.87 -11.88 6.34
N THR A 533 -11.71 -12.14 6.95
CA THR A 533 -11.59 -12.49 8.37
C THR A 533 -10.99 -11.37 9.21
N THR A 534 -11.20 -11.42 10.53
CA THR A 534 -10.45 -10.61 11.48
C THR A 534 -9.78 -11.51 12.51
N ALA A 535 -8.45 -11.50 12.52
CA ALA A 535 -7.63 -12.28 13.43
C ALA A 535 -7.25 -11.47 14.68
N ILE A 536 -7.19 -12.15 15.84
CA ILE A 536 -6.82 -11.55 17.12
C ILE A 536 -5.66 -12.35 17.71
N TYR A 537 -4.48 -11.73 17.72
CA TYR A 537 -3.27 -12.31 18.29
C TYR A 537 -3.05 -11.77 19.70
N GLN A 538 -3.03 -12.65 20.71
CA GLN A 538 -2.53 -12.30 22.03
C GLN A 538 -1.00 -12.43 22.06
N ILE A 539 -0.30 -11.37 22.44
CA ILE A 539 1.16 -11.32 22.40
C ILE A 539 1.74 -11.69 23.76
N THR A 540 2.68 -12.63 23.77
CA THR A 540 3.49 -12.97 24.95
C THR A 540 4.96 -12.68 24.68
N VAL A 541 5.59 -11.85 25.51
CA VAL A 541 7.04 -11.60 25.45
C VAL A 541 7.76 -12.63 26.31
N SER A 542 8.71 -13.36 25.72
CA SER A 542 9.57 -14.30 26.42
C SER A 542 11.03 -13.87 26.31
N GLU A 543 11.59 -13.30 27.38
CA GLU A 543 13.04 -13.06 27.45
C GLU A 543 13.77 -14.36 27.84
N PHE A 544 14.53 -14.93 26.90
CA PHE A 544 15.47 -15.99 27.23
C PHE A 544 16.71 -15.35 27.87
N ALA A 545 17.07 -15.77 29.09
CA ALA A 545 18.32 -15.36 29.70
C ALA A 545 19.49 -15.80 28.80
N GLN A 546 20.22 -14.83 28.24
CA GLN A 546 21.44 -15.07 27.45
C GLN A 546 22.59 -15.58 28.32
#